data_AF-A0A183IBN1-F1
#
_entry.id   AF-A0A183IBN1-F1
#
_cell.length_a   1.000
_cell.length_b   1.000
_cell.length_c   1.000
_cell.angle_alpha   90.00
_cell.angle_beta   90.00
_cell.angle_gamma   90.00
#
_symmetry.space_group_name_H-M   'P 1'
#
loop_
_entity.id
_entity.type
_entity.pdbx_description
1 polymer ?
#
loop_
_entity_poly.entity_id
_entity_poly.type
_entity_poly.pdbx_seq_one_letter_code
_entity_poly.pdbx_strand_id
1 'polypeptide(L)'
;MEPTLSKYFGSDHINPDEVPSSAKFQKLGEAFLKQMKEFVSKYPDDSALKDALKPFMAEHKKYKVGPAEMKKAGPIWLKFIENHAGLTSEQKGAWLTFFDKLIHLAEQV
;
A
#
# COMPACT_ATOMS: atom_id res chain seq x y z
N MET A 1 -4.93 -11.93 -6.13
CA MET A 1 -5.08 -10.48 -6.42
C MET A 1 -6.51 -10.07 -6.12
N GLU A 2 -6.77 -8.91 -5.53
CA GLU A 2 -8.15 -8.41 -5.33
C GLU A 2 -8.70 -7.98 -6.72
N PRO A 3 -9.81 -8.57 -7.23
CA PRO A 3 -10.23 -8.37 -8.62
C PRO A 3 -10.65 -6.94 -8.96
N THR A 4 -11.15 -6.15 -8.00
CA THR A 4 -11.54 -4.76 -8.27
C THR A 4 -10.35 -3.82 -8.43
N LEU A 5 -9.15 -4.23 -7.99
CA LEU A 5 -7.91 -3.46 -8.11
C LEU A 5 -7.11 -3.78 -9.38
N SER A 6 -7.37 -4.90 -10.08
CA SER A 6 -6.57 -5.32 -11.25
C SER A 6 -6.60 -4.34 -12.42
N LYS A 7 -7.71 -3.62 -12.57
CA LYS A 7 -7.89 -2.54 -13.55
C LYS A 7 -6.84 -1.44 -13.48
N TYR A 8 -6.37 -1.11 -12.28
CA TYR A 8 -5.37 -0.06 -12.10
C TYR A 8 -3.98 -0.46 -12.62
N PHE A 9 -3.78 -1.75 -12.88
CA PHE A 9 -2.54 -2.29 -13.41
C PHE A 9 -2.61 -2.60 -14.90
N GLY A 10 -3.74 -2.32 -15.58
CA GLY A 10 -3.99 -2.73 -16.96
C GLY A 10 -3.94 -4.25 -17.10
N SER A 11 -4.51 -4.95 -16.12
CA SER A 11 -4.40 -6.40 -15.95
C SER A 11 -5.76 -7.01 -15.63
N ASP A 12 -6.83 -6.45 -16.21
CA ASP A 12 -8.24 -6.87 -16.00
C ASP A 12 -8.49 -8.35 -16.28
N HIS A 13 -7.62 -8.98 -17.07
CA HIS A 13 -7.70 -10.39 -17.47
C HIS A 13 -6.55 -11.25 -16.95
N ILE A 14 -5.72 -10.73 -16.02
CA ILE A 14 -4.61 -11.54 -15.51
C ILE A 14 -5.16 -12.70 -14.68
N ASN A 15 -4.66 -13.90 -14.95
CA ASN A 15 -4.88 -15.03 -14.07
C ASN A 15 -4.15 -14.75 -12.74
N PRO A 16 -4.84 -14.73 -11.58
CA PRO A 16 -4.19 -14.51 -10.29
C PRO A 16 -3.01 -15.45 -10.01
N ASP A 17 -3.03 -16.66 -10.57
CA ASP A 17 -1.98 -17.66 -10.40
C ASP A 17 -0.68 -17.31 -11.15
N GLU A 18 -0.75 -16.43 -12.15
CA GLU A 18 0.40 -15.97 -12.94
C GLU A 18 1.09 -14.75 -12.31
N VAL A 19 0.41 -14.05 -11.39
CA VAL A 19 0.91 -12.85 -10.72
C VAL A 19 2.26 -13.09 -10.01
N PRO A 20 2.47 -14.19 -9.25
CA PRO A 20 3.74 -14.43 -8.55
C PRO A 20 4.94 -14.59 -9.50
N SER A 21 4.72 -15.15 -10.69
CA SER A 21 5.77 -15.35 -11.71
C SER A 21 5.99 -14.12 -12.60
N SER A 22 5.14 -13.10 -12.52
CA SER A 22 5.24 -11.93 -13.38
C SER A 22 6.36 -11.00 -12.92
N ALA A 23 7.37 -10.81 -13.77
CA ALA A 23 8.47 -9.88 -13.51
C ALA A 23 8.00 -8.44 -13.23
N LYS A 24 6.87 -8.02 -13.83
CA LYS A 24 6.23 -6.72 -13.55
C LYS A 24 5.77 -6.66 -12.10
N PHE A 25 5.00 -7.64 -11.63
CA PHE A 25 4.45 -7.65 -10.28
C PHE A 25 5.50 -7.91 -9.21
N GLN A 26 6.56 -8.66 -9.51
CA GLN A 26 7.72 -8.80 -8.63
C GLN A 26 8.40 -7.44 -8.39
N LYS A 27 8.71 -6.70 -9.46
CA LYS A 27 9.31 -5.36 -9.35
C LYS A 27 8.40 -4.37 -8.62
N LEU A 28 7.09 -4.40 -8.91
CA LEU A 28 6.12 -3.55 -8.21
C LEU A 28 6.01 -3.91 -6.73
N GLY A 29 6.04 -5.20 -6.39
CA GLY A 29 6.03 -5.69 -5.02
C GLY A 29 7.26 -5.22 -4.24
N GLU A 30 8.46 -5.36 -4.82
CA GLU A 30 9.71 -4.87 -4.21
C GLU A 30 9.68 -3.35 -3.97
N ALA A 31 9.27 -2.59 -4.98
CA ALA A 31 9.13 -1.14 -4.87
C ALA A 31 8.13 -0.75 -3.77
N PHE A 32 6.99 -1.44 -3.70
CA PHE A 32 5.96 -1.21 -2.69
C PHE A 32 6.46 -1.53 -1.27
N LEU A 33 7.16 -2.65 -1.08
CA LEU A 33 7.76 -2.99 0.22
C LEU A 33 8.79 -1.94 0.67
N LYS A 34 9.62 -1.45 -0.25
CA LYS A 34 10.58 -0.38 0.03
C LYS A 34 9.87 0.92 0.44
N GLN A 35 8.78 1.27 -0.26
CA GLN A 35 7.98 2.46 0.04
C GLN A 35 7.31 2.34 1.42
N MET A 36 6.75 1.18 1.75
CA MET A 36 6.14 0.93 3.06
C MET A 36 7.17 1.05 4.20
N LYS A 37 8.38 0.51 3.99
CA LYS A 37 9.49 0.67 4.96
C LYS A 37 9.85 2.14 5.17
N GLU A 38 9.88 2.92 4.09
CA GLU A 38 10.12 4.36 4.15
C GLU A 38 9.04 5.08 4.96
N PHE A 39 7.76 4.82 4.68
CA PHE A 39 6.66 5.44 5.43
C PHE A 39 6.68 5.08 6.91
N VAL A 40 6.91 3.81 7.25
CA VAL A 40 7.04 3.39 8.65
C VAL A 40 8.21 4.11 9.35
N SER A 41 9.36 4.27 8.68
CA SER A 41 10.50 5.00 9.27
C SER A 41 10.22 6.49 9.54
N LYS A 42 9.27 7.08 8.80
CA LYS A 42 8.86 8.49 8.94
C LYS A 42 7.62 8.67 9.81
N TYR A 43 6.99 7.60 10.27
CA TYR A 43 5.74 7.65 11.05
C TYR A 43 5.74 8.63 12.24
N PRO A 44 6.83 8.79 13.01
CA PRO A 44 6.84 9.74 14.13
C PRO A 44 6.75 11.22 13.74
N ASP A 45 7.04 11.58 12.48
CA ASP A 45 7.05 12.95 11.98
C ASP A 45 6.03 13.12 10.85
N ASP A 46 4.91 13.77 11.18
CA ASP A 46 3.81 14.03 10.25
C ASP A 46 4.25 14.82 9.03
N SER A 47 5.18 15.77 9.19
CA SER A 47 5.68 16.57 8.06
C SER A 47 6.51 15.70 7.13
N ALA A 48 7.44 14.92 7.69
CA ALA A 48 8.27 14.02 6.90
C ALA A 48 7.43 12.95 6.19
N LEU A 49 6.44 12.36 6.88
CA LEU A 49 5.53 11.37 6.30
C LEU A 49 4.69 11.99 5.19
N LYS A 50 4.14 13.20 5.41
CA LYS A 50 3.36 13.93 4.40
C LYS A 50 4.20 14.27 3.17
N ASP A 51 5.45 14.68 3.36
CA ASP A 51 6.38 14.97 2.25
C ASP A 51 6.74 13.72 1.46
N ALA A 52 6.89 12.56 2.11
CA ALA A 52 7.07 11.29 1.43
C ALA A 52 5.79 10.83 0.69
N LEU A 53 4.60 11.17 1.19
CA LEU A 53 3.33 10.83 0.55
C LEU A 53 3.06 11.65 -0.72
N LYS A 54 3.51 12.91 -0.80
CA LYS A 54 3.29 13.76 -1.99
C LYS A 54 3.70 13.11 -3.32
N PRO A 55 4.96 12.67 -3.54
CA PRO A 55 5.36 12.05 -4.79
C PRO A 55 4.64 10.71 -5.02
N PHE A 56 4.38 9.96 -3.95
CA PHE A 56 3.65 8.70 -4.02
C PHE A 56 2.21 8.92 -4.52
N MET A 57 1.48 9.87 -3.94
CA MET A 57 0.13 10.23 -4.36
C MET A 57 0.10 10.80 -5.78
N ALA A 58 1.07 11.65 -6.13
CA ALA A 58 1.18 12.22 -7.48
C ALA A 58 1.35 11.12 -8.55
N GLU A 59 2.15 10.08 -8.27
CA GLU A 59 2.32 8.94 -9.18
C GLU A 59 1.01 8.12 -9.28
N HIS A 60 0.40 7.78 -8.14
CA HIS A 60 -0.82 6.95 -8.11
C HIS A 60 -2.04 7.65 -8.75
N LYS A 61 -2.10 8.98 -8.66
CA LYS A 61 -3.15 9.78 -9.31
C LYS A 61 -3.15 9.63 -10.84
N LYS A 62 -2.00 9.37 -11.47
CA LYS A 62 -1.91 9.08 -12.92
C LYS A 62 -2.72 7.85 -13.30
N TYR A 63 -2.82 6.89 -12.38
CA TYR A 63 -3.56 5.64 -12.53
C TYR A 63 -4.97 5.71 -11.92
N LYS A 64 -5.47 6.89 -11.56
CA LYS A 64 -6.79 7.07 -10.92
C LYS A 64 -6.91 6.34 -9.57
N VAL A 65 -5.80 6.22 -8.86
CA VAL A 65 -5.74 5.69 -7.48
C VAL A 65 -5.57 6.85 -6.52
N GLY A 66 -6.59 7.10 -5.69
CA GLY A 66 -6.57 8.13 -4.65
C GLY A 66 -6.63 7.54 -3.23
N PRO A 67 -6.82 8.39 -2.20
CA PRO A 67 -6.90 7.94 -0.80
C PRO A 67 -8.00 6.89 -0.57
N ALA A 68 -9.13 7.01 -1.26
CA ALA A 68 -10.23 6.05 -1.17
C ALA A 68 -9.85 4.64 -1.66
N GLU A 69 -9.09 4.54 -2.76
CA GLU A 69 -8.57 3.27 -3.26
C GLU A 69 -7.47 2.73 -2.33
N MET A 70 -6.59 3.59 -1.82
CA MET A 70 -5.54 3.18 -0.89
C MET A 70 -6.09 2.61 0.41
N LYS A 71 -7.21 3.16 0.92
CA LYS A 71 -7.89 2.63 2.10
C LYS A 71 -8.27 1.15 1.94
N LYS A 72 -8.59 0.71 0.71
CA LYS A 72 -8.91 -0.70 0.40
C LYS A 72 -7.68 -1.61 0.49
N ALA A 73 -6.47 -1.07 0.37
CA ALA A 73 -5.23 -1.84 0.45
C ALA A 73 -4.81 -2.19 1.88
N GLY A 74 -5.23 -1.42 2.89
CA GLY A 74 -4.87 -1.64 4.30
C GLY A 74 -5.18 -3.05 4.82
N PRO A 75 -6.42 -3.57 4.66
CA PRO A 75 -6.75 -4.94 5.05
C PRO A 75 -5.96 -6.01 4.29
N ILE A 76 -5.66 -5.78 3.00
CA ILE A 76 -4.87 -6.70 2.17
C ILE A 76 -3.43 -6.79 2.69
N TRP A 77 -2.85 -5.65 3.05
CA TRP A 77 -1.52 -5.57 3.64
C TRP A 77 -1.44 -6.25 5.01
N LEU A 78 -2.42 -6.00 5.88
CA LEU A 78 -2.48 -6.65 7.19
C LEU A 78 -2.50 -8.16 7.07
N LYS A 79 -3.35 -8.68 6.17
CA LYS A 79 -3.40 -10.13 5.88
C LYS A 79 -2.08 -10.65 5.33
N PHE A 80 -1.41 -9.88 4.46
CA PHE A 80 -0.10 -10.23 3.94
C PHE A 80 0.96 -10.37 5.05
N ILE A 81 1.09 -9.37 5.93
CA ILE A 81 2.06 -9.46 7.04
C ILE A 81 1.70 -10.58 8.01
N GLU A 82 0.41 -10.72 8.36
CA GLU A 82 -0.05 -11.78 9.24
C GLU A 82 0.34 -13.17 8.71
N ASN A 83 0.19 -13.41 7.40
CA ASN A 83 0.56 -14.68 6.78
C ASN A 83 2.08 -14.92 6.73
N HIS A 84 2.90 -13.86 6.70
CA HIS A 84 4.35 -13.98 6.53
C HIS A 84 5.15 -13.94 7.84
N ALA A 85 4.69 -13.20 8.83
CA ALA A 85 5.44 -12.97 10.07
C ALA A 85 4.62 -13.26 11.34
N GLY A 86 3.30 -13.48 11.19
CA GLY A 86 2.38 -13.37 12.31
C GLY A 86 2.29 -11.92 12.83
N LEU A 87 1.16 -11.60 13.47
CA LEU A 87 1.00 -10.31 14.15
C LEU A 87 0.30 -10.52 15.49
N THR A 88 0.88 -9.96 16.55
CA THR A 88 0.16 -9.83 17.83
C THR A 88 -1.00 -8.85 17.69
N SER A 89 -1.95 -8.90 18.63
CA SER A 89 -3.08 -7.96 18.64
C SER A 89 -2.61 -6.50 18.73
N GLU A 90 -1.54 -6.24 19.48
CA GLU A 90 -0.92 -4.92 19.59
C GLU A 90 -0.33 -4.47 18.26
N GLN A 91 0.43 -5.33 17.57
CA GLN A 91 1.02 -5.00 16.26
C GLN A 91 -0.05 -4.75 15.20
N LYS A 92 -1.16 -5.53 15.21
CA LYS A 92 -2.31 -5.26 14.33
C LYS A 92 -2.90 -3.88 14.61
N GLY A 93 -3.08 -3.53 15.88
CA GLY A 93 -3.54 -2.20 16.29
C GLY A 93 -2.61 -1.08 15.80
N ALA A 94 -1.29 -1.26 15.94
CA ALA A 94 -0.31 -0.28 15.46
C ALA A 94 -0.37 -0.06 13.95
N TRP A 95 -0.53 -1.14 13.17
CA TRP A 95 -0.71 -1.04 11.72
C TRP A 95 -2.01 -0.35 11.33
N LEU A 96 -3.12 -0.60 12.03
CA LEU A 96 -4.39 0.09 11.77
C LEU A 96 -4.25 1.60 12.01
N THR A 97 -3.68 1.99 13.15
CA THR A 97 -3.40 3.41 13.45
C THR A 97 -2.46 4.04 12.43
N PHE A 98 -1.43 3.30 12.01
CA PHE A 98 -0.52 3.74 10.95
C PHE A 98 -1.26 4.02 9.64
N PHE A 99 -2.14 3.11 9.20
CA PHE A 99 -2.92 3.30 7.98
C PHE A 99 -3.89 4.46 8.08
N ASP A 100 -4.61 4.61 9.20
CA ASP A 100 -5.53 5.72 9.40
C ASP A 100 -4.81 7.07 9.28
N LYS A 101 -3.63 7.19 9.92
CA LYS A 101 -2.77 8.39 9.78
C LYS A 101 -2.32 8.59 8.35
N LEU A 102 -1.84 7.53 7.69
CA LEU A 102 -1.33 7.60 6.33
C LEU A 102 -2.42 8.07 5.34
N ILE A 103 -3.64 7.54 5.46
CA ILE A 103 -4.79 7.95 4.65
C ILE A 103 -5.19 9.40 4.97
N HIS A 104 -5.26 9.77 6.24
CA HIS A 104 -5.58 11.14 6.64
C HIS A 104 -4.58 12.18 6.06
N LEU A 105 -3.28 11.85 6.06
CA LEU A 105 -2.27 12.72 5.45
C LEU A 105 -2.35 12.70 3.92
N ALA A 106 -2.67 11.55 3.31
CA ALA A 106 -2.84 11.42 1.86
C ALA A 106 -4.01 12.25 1.31
N GLU A 107 -5.06 12.48 2.11
CA GLU A 107 -6.19 13.35 1.76
C GLU A 107 -5.80 14.85 1.69
N GLN A 108 -4.64 15.21 2.24
CA GLN A 108 -4.17 16.59 2.32
C GLN A 108 -3.08 16.94 1.29
N VAL A 109 -2.73 16.01 0.39
CA VAL A 109 -1.63 16.15 -0.59
C VAL A 109 -2.07 15.93 -2.02
#